data_AF-A0A7C4RD58-F1
#
_entry.id   AF-A0A7C4RD58-F1
#
_cell.length_a   1.000
_cell.length_b   1.000
_cell.length_c   1.000
_cell.angle_alpha   90.00
_cell.angle_beta   90.00
_cell.angle_gamma   90.00
#
_symmetry.space_group_name_H-M   'P 1'
#
loop_
_entity.id
_entity.type
_entity.pdbx_description
1 polymer ?
#
loop_
_entity_poly.entity_id
_entity_poly.type
_entity_poly.pdbx_seq_one_letter_code
_entity_poly.pdbx_strand_id
1 'polypeptide(L)'
;MSKKDRFFLEFEEIGKDDVPLVGGKNASLGEMINAGIPVPPGFALTAAGYDYFINASGIASKIVELLSGLDINDLQKLTETSKKVRALIES
;
A
#
# COMPACT_ATOMS: atom_id res chain seq x y z
N MET A 1 8.47 12.31 -15.52
CA MET A 1 8.33 11.08 -14.70
C MET A 1 7.04 10.40 -15.07
N SER A 2 7.04 9.07 -15.18
CA SER A 2 5.79 8.33 -15.43
C SER A 2 4.96 8.29 -14.13
N LYS A 3 3.64 8.02 -14.23
CA LYS A 3 2.81 7.78 -13.03
C LYS A 3 3.38 6.70 -12.12
N LYS A 4 4.10 5.72 -12.68
CA LYS A 4 4.69 4.59 -11.95
C LYS A 4 5.84 5.00 -11.02
N ASP A 5 6.48 6.13 -11.29
CA ASP A 5 7.64 6.61 -10.52
C ASP A 5 7.24 7.63 -9.44
N ARG A 6 5.96 8.02 -9.39
CA ARG A 6 5.45 9.03 -8.45
C ARG A 6 5.02 8.34 -7.16
N PHE A 7 5.32 8.95 -6.01
CA PHE A 7 4.89 8.43 -4.71
C PHE A 7 3.42 8.68 -4.38
N PHE A 8 2.79 9.65 -5.04
CA PHE A 8 1.37 9.91 -4.92
C PHE A 8 0.75 10.36 -6.25
N LEU A 9 -0.55 10.14 -6.39
CA LEU A 9 -1.39 10.63 -7.48
C LEU A 9 -2.60 11.32 -6.88
N GLU A 10 -2.96 12.49 -7.41
CA GLU A 10 -4.23 13.14 -7.06
C GLU A 10 -5.39 12.28 -7.56
N PHE A 11 -6.53 12.24 -6.85
CA PHE A 11 -7.64 11.37 -7.26
C PHE A 11 -8.18 11.68 -8.66
N GLU A 12 -8.13 12.94 -9.08
CA GLU A 12 -8.50 13.41 -10.42
C GLU A 12 -7.59 12.85 -11.53
N GLU A 13 -6.38 12.42 -11.18
CA GLU A 13 -5.45 11.83 -12.13
C GLU A 13 -5.63 10.31 -12.25
N ILE A 14 -6.41 9.67 -11.37
CA ILE A 14 -6.52 8.22 -11.27
C ILE A 14 -7.64 7.71 -12.19
N GLY A 15 -7.33 6.66 -12.95
CA GLY A 15 -8.33 5.87 -13.67
C GLY A 15 -8.26 4.38 -13.33
N LYS A 16 -9.18 3.59 -13.90
CA LYS A 16 -9.24 2.13 -13.73
C LYS A 16 -7.94 1.39 -14.05
N ASP A 17 -7.12 1.93 -14.97
CA ASP A 17 -5.86 1.29 -15.38
C ASP A 17 -4.74 1.50 -14.36
N ASP A 18 -4.94 2.41 -13.38
CA ASP A 18 -4.00 2.71 -12.32
C ASP A 18 -4.16 1.79 -11.09
N VAL A 19 -5.05 0.78 -11.12
CA VAL A 19 -5.20 -0.23 -10.05
C VAL A 19 -3.86 -0.82 -9.57
N PRO A 20 -2.90 -1.18 -10.45
CA PRO A 20 -1.60 -1.68 -10.00
C PRO A 20 -0.77 -0.65 -9.21
N LEU A 21 -1.06 0.65 -9.36
CA LEU A 21 -0.34 1.74 -8.72
C LEU A 21 -0.96 2.15 -7.39
N VAL A 22 -2.30 2.19 -7.31
CA VAL A 22 -3.01 2.78 -6.15
C VAL A 22 -3.97 1.81 -5.45
N GLY A 23 -4.16 0.60 -6.00
CA GLY A 23 -5.13 -0.39 -5.54
C GLY A 23 -6.57 -0.10 -5.99
N GLY A 24 -7.43 -1.12 -5.84
CA GLY A 24 -8.80 -1.08 -6.36
C GLY A 24 -9.68 0.02 -5.76
N LYS A 25 -9.52 0.33 -4.47
CA LYS A 25 -10.34 1.35 -3.79
C LYS A 25 -10.08 2.75 -4.34
N ASN A 26 -8.81 3.13 -4.46
CA ASN A 26 -8.43 4.45 -4.98
C ASN A 26 -8.76 4.57 -6.47
N ALA A 27 -8.60 3.49 -7.24
CA ALA A 27 -9.05 3.45 -8.62
C ALA A 27 -10.57 3.67 -8.75
N SER A 28 -11.39 3.03 -7.90
CA SER A 28 -12.82 3.27 -7.84
C SER A 28 -13.17 4.73 -7.50
N LEU A 29 -12.44 5.37 -6.57
CA LEU A 29 -12.64 6.79 -6.27
C LEU A 29 -12.34 7.69 -7.47
N GLY A 30 -11.24 7.43 -8.18
CA GLY A 30 -10.92 8.14 -9.43
C GLY A 30 -12.00 7.99 -10.50
N GLU A 31 -12.52 6.77 -10.70
CA GLU A 31 -13.63 6.52 -11.62
C GLU A 31 -14.91 7.26 -11.21
N MET A 32 -15.21 7.37 -9.90
CA MET A 32 -16.35 8.15 -9.42
C MET A 32 -16.20 9.64 -9.73
N ILE A 33 -15.00 10.20 -9.55
CA ILE A 33 -14.69 11.60 -9.91
C ILE A 33 -14.84 11.80 -11.42
N ASN A 34 -14.29 10.89 -12.23
CA ASN A 34 -14.39 10.94 -13.69
C ASN A 34 -15.86 10.82 -14.18
N ALA A 35 -16.71 10.15 -13.41
CA ALA A 35 -18.15 10.06 -13.65
C ALA A 35 -18.95 11.28 -13.13
N GLY A 36 -18.28 12.30 -12.57
CA GLY A 36 -18.91 13.51 -12.03
C GLY A 36 -19.60 13.32 -10.68
N ILE A 37 -19.33 12.22 -9.97
CA ILE A 37 -19.84 11.98 -8.63
C ILE A 37 -19.00 12.82 -7.65
N PRO A 38 -19.62 13.59 -6.74
CA PRO A 38 -18.88 14.40 -5.78
C PRO A 38 -18.12 13.48 -4.80
N VAL A 39 -16.80 13.53 -4.89
CA VAL A 39 -15.86 12.89 -3.95
C VAL A 39 -15.03 14.00 -3.31
N PRO A 40 -14.75 13.94 -1.99
CA PRO A 40 -13.85 14.90 -1.36
C PRO A 40 -12.47 14.92 -2.04
N PRO A 41 -11.81 16.09 -2.12
CA PRO A 41 -10.48 16.19 -2.70
C PRO A 41 -9.47 15.36 -1.89
N GLY A 42 -8.47 14.80 -2.57
CA GLY A 42 -7.45 13.99 -1.94
C GLY A 42 -6.54 13.29 -2.95
N PHE A 43 -5.61 12.50 -2.41
CA PHE A 43 -4.62 11.79 -3.19
C PHE A 43 -4.46 10.36 -2.68
N ALA A 44 -3.93 9.49 -3.53
CA ALA A 44 -3.53 8.13 -3.19
C ALA A 44 -2.00 8.03 -3.08
N LEU A 45 -1.51 7.43 -1.98
CA LEU A 45 -0.15 6.92 -1.92
C LEU A 45 -0.02 5.74 -2.90
N THR A 46 1.01 5.74 -3.74
CA THR A 46 1.24 4.67 -4.70
C THR A 46 2.02 3.50 -4.10
N ALA A 47 1.97 2.35 -4.77
CA ALA A 47 2.81 1.20 -4.48
C ALA A 47 4.31 1.59 -4.52
N ALA A 48 4.73 2.47 -5.43
CA ALA A 48 6.11 2.95 -5.48
C ALA A 48 6.50 3.75 -4.22
N GLY A 49 5.59 4.57 -3.68
CA GLY A 49 5.81 5.28 -2.42
C GLY A 49 5.94 4.32 -1.23
N TYR A 50 5.07 3.30 -1.17
CA TYR A 50 5.16 2.24 -0.16
C TYR A 50 6.46 1.44 -0.26
N ASP A 51 6.82 0.98 -1.47
CA ASP A 51 8.03 0.20 -1.73
C ASP A 51 9.28 0.99 -1.35
N TYR A 52 9.33 2.28 -1.70
CA TYR A 52 10.43 3.14 -1.29
C TYR A 52 10.55 3.19 0.24
N PHE A 53 9.44 3.44 0.96
CA PHE A 53 9.44 3.52 2.42
C PHE A 53 9.91 2.21 3.08
N ILE A 54 9.32 1.08 2.70
CA ILE A 54 9.61 -0.23 3.30
C ILE A 54 11.05 -0.69 3.04
N ASN A 55 11.60 -0.38 1.86
CA ASN A 55 12.98 -0.73 1.52
C ASN A 55 14.00 0.23 2.15
N ALA A 56 13.77 1.54 2.07
CA ALA A 56 14.71 2.55 2.60
C ALA A 56 14.82 2.49 4.13
N SER A 57 13.76 2.08 4.82
CA SER A 57 13.76 1.85 6.28
C SER A 57 14.37 0.52 6.71
N GLY A 58 14.64 -0.39 5.77
CA GLY A 58 15.08 -1.76 6.05
C GLY A 58 14.01 -2.64 6.71
N ILE A 59 12.76 -2.17 6.81
CA ILE A 59 11.65 -2.94 7.38
C ILE A 59 11.36 -4.17 6.51
N ALA A 60 11.49 -4.07 5.18
CA ALA A 60 11.30 -5.19 4.24
C ALA A 60 12.04 -6.45 4.70
N SER A 61 13.34 -6.33 4.96
CA SER A 61 14.20 -7.44 5.35
C SER A 61 13.80 -8.03 6.71
N LYS A 62 13.42 -7.17 7.67
CA LYS A 62 12.95 -7.60 9.00
C LYS A 62 11.62 -8.37 8.90
N ILE A 63 10.71 -7.96 8.02
CA ILE A 63 9.45 -8.68 7.79
C ILE A 63 9.76 -10.09 7.23
N VAL A 64 10.65 -10.19 6.24
CA VAL A 64 11.04 -11.49 5.68
C VAL A 64 11.67 -12.40 6.74
N GLU A 65 12.55 -11.86 7.58
CA GLU A 65 13.15 -12.61 8.69
C GLU A 65 12.08 -13.14 9.68
N LEU A 66 11.12 -12.29 10.07
CA LEU A 66 10.04 -12.65 10.99
C LEU A 66 9.08 -13.70 10.41
N LEU A 67 8.86 -13.69 9.09
CA LEU A 67 7.98 -14.65 8.41
C LEU A 67 8.70 -15.96 8.07
N SER A 68 10.04 -15.98 8.07
CA SER A 68 10.83 -17.15 7.71
C SER A 68 10.59 -18.31 8.67
N GLY A 69 10.09 -19.44 8.14
CA GLY A 69 9.82 -20.64 8.93
C GLY A 69 8.53 -20.59 9.77
N LEU A 70 7.68 -19.59 9.55
CA LEU A 70 6.39 -19.48 10.22
C LEU A 70 5.40 -20.53 9.69
N ASP A 71 4.82 -21.32 10.58
CA ASP A 71 3.73 -22.25 10.22
C ASP A 71 2.42 -21.49 10.05
N ILE A 72 1.85 -21.56 8.84
CA ILE A 72 0.58 -20.91 8.49
C ILE A 72 -0.64 -21.54 9.19
N ASN A 73 -0.48 -22.70 9.83
CA ASN A 73 -1.54 -23.34 10.61
C ASN A 73 -1.48 -22.98 12.10
N ASP A 74 -0.40 -22.34 12.56
CA ASP A 74 -0.23 -21.88 13.93
C ASP A 74 -0.79 -20.45 14.09
N LEU A 75 -2.09 -20.37 14.36
CA LEU A 75 -2.81 -19.10 14.52
C LEU A 75 -2.23 -18.20 15.62
N GLN A 76 -1.69 -18.78 16.69
CA GLN A 76 -1.07 -18.00 17.77
C GLN A 76 0.21 -17.33 17.29
N LYS A 77 1.12 -18.09 16.68
CA LYS A 77 2.36 -17.52 16.12
C LYS A 77 2.10 -16.52 15.01
N LEU A 78 1.09 -16.75 14.16
CA LEU A 78 0.67 -15.79 13.13
C LEU A 78 0.24 -14.45 13.76
N THR A 79 -0.57 -14.51 14.81
CA THR A 79 -1.05 -13.31 15.53
C THR A 79 0.10 -12.54 16.18
N GLU A 80 1.01 -13.25 16.85
CA GLU A 80 2.18 -12.64 17.49
C GLU A 80 3.12 -12.00 16.47
N THR A 81 3.38 -12.69 15.36
CA THR A 81 4.26 -12.20 14.29
C THR A 81 3.66 -10.98 13.60
N SER A 82 2.35 -11.00 13.32
CA SER A 82 1.62 -9.84 12.77
C SER A 82 1.76 -8.60 13.66
N LYS A 83 1.64 -8.74 14.99
CA LYS A 83 1.86 -7.64 15.94
C LYS A 83 3.28 -7.08 15.86
N LYS A 84 4.29 -7.94 15.75
CA LYS A 84 5.69 -7.51 15.60
C LYS A 84 5.90 -6.75 14.29
N VAL A 85 5.38 -7.27 13.18
CA VAL A 85 5.45 -6.60 11.86
C VAL A 85 4.79 -5.22 11.92
N ARG A 86 3.60 -5.13 12.53
CA ARG A 86 2.88 -3.85 12.69
C ARG A 86 3.69 -2.84 13.52
N ALA A 87 4.29 -3.28 14.62
CA ALA A 87 5.11 -2.42 15.46
C ALA A 87 6.33 -1.85 14.72
N LEU A 88 6.91 -2.59 13.75
CA LEU A 88 8.00 -2.08 12.91
C LEU A 88 7.59 -0.93 11.99
N ILE A 89 6.30 -0.85 11.63
CA ILE A 89 5.76 0.17 10.71
C ILE A 89 5.29 1.40 11.48
N GLU A 90 4.77 1.21 12.71
CA GLU A 90 4.21 2.28 13.55
C GLU A 90 5.26 3.02 14.40
N SER A 91 6.50 2.53 14.47
CA SER A 91 7.61 3.13 15.24
C SER A 91 8.45 4.10 14.43
#